data_AF-A0AA87YNA6-F1
#
_entry.id   AF-A0AA87YNA6-F1
#
_cell.length_a   1.000
_cell.length_b   1.000
_cell.length_c   1.000
_cell.angle_alpha   90.00
_cell.angle_beta   90.00
_cell.angle_gamma   90.00
#
_symmetry.space_group_name_H-M   'P 1'
#
loop_
_entity.id
_entity.type
_entity.pdbx_description
1 polymer ?
#
loop_
_entity_poly.entity_id
_entity_poly.type
_entity_poly.pdbx_seq_one_letter_code
_entity_poly.pdbx_strand_id
1 'polypeptide(L)'
;MLWVLQQYRRCDRVIVPTLKTIEILFSNKIFLNMEEHTTVFCGGILDSLAIELKVSKDFSKLYAGIAILGYFASTLDNQINMQAFSRLLGFFGHRYPKIRKTSAEQVYLVLLQNGNLVDESKIKKALEIISKTCWDGDTEASRLQRLELYDMAGLETELHTGTSSVVSKKITQAKPAVADENASFSSLVESSG
;
A
#
# COMPACT_ATOMS: atom_id res chain seq x y z
N MET A 1 13.10 7.51 18.46
CA MET A 1 12.63 6.41 17.60
C MET A 1 12.36 6.85 16.16
N LEU A 2 11.61 7.92 15.91
CA LEU A 2 11.38 8.42 14.55
C LEU A 2 12.69 8.71 13.80
N TRP A 3 13.64 9.39 14.44
CA TRP A 3 14.97 9.61 13.88
C TRP A 3 15.69 8.32 13.49
N VAL A 4 15.55 7.24 14.28
CA VAL A 4 16.16 5.93 13.98
C VAL A 4 15.55 5.35 12.70
N LEU A 5 14.22 5.40 12.55
CA LEU A 5 13.55 4.97 11.32
C LEU A 5 14.00 5.79 10.09
N GLN A 6 14.24 7.09 10.29
CA GLN A 6 14.64 8.00 9.21
C GLN A 6 16.11 7.83 8.80
N GLN A 7 17.02 7.59 9.75
CA GLN A 7 18.46 7.43 9.46
C GLN A 7 18.80 6.03 8.93
N TYR A 8 18.15 5.00 9.45
CA TYR A 8 18.47 3.60 9.12
C TYR A 8 17.48 2.99 8.10
N ARG A 9 16.92 3.83 7.21
CA ARG A 9 15.99 3.37 6.16
C ARG A 9 16.55 2.17 5.42
N ARG A 10 15.72 1.15 5.21
CA ARG A 10 16.03 -0.13 4.54
C ARG A 10 17.08 -1.00 5.25
N CYS A 11 17.51 -0.65 6.47
CA CYS A 11 18.38 -1.50 7.26
C CYS A 11 17.55 -2.38 8.20
N ASP A 12 17.12 -3.56 7.73
CA ASP A 12 16.19 -4.44 8.44
C ASP A 12 16.68 -4.85 9.83
N ARG A 13 17.99 -4.99 10.01
CA ARG A 13 18.63 -5.29 11.30
C ARG A 13 18.33 -4.23 12.37
N VAL A 14 18.07 -2.99 11.98
CA VAL A 14 17.74 -1.87 12.89
C VAL A 14 16.24 -1.57 12.85
N ILE A 15 15.64 -1.57 11.67
CA ILE A 15 14.23 -1.21 11.47
C ILE A 15 13.30 -2.20 12.17
N VAL A 16 13.52 -3.51 12.03
CA VAL A 16 12.59 -4.52 12.57
C VAL A 16 12.51 -4.45 14.11
N PRO A 17 13.63 -4.43 14.86
CA PRO A 17 13.57 -4.21 16.30
C PRO A 17 12.91 -2.89 16.68
N THR A 18 13.20 -1.80 15.93
CA THR A 18 12.63 -0.47 16.21
C THR A 18 11.11 -0.47 16.03
N LEU A 19 10.59 -1.10 14.97
CA LEU A 19 9.14 -1.22 14.76
C LEU A 19 8.47 -2.05 15.85
N LYS A 20 9.07 -3.17 16.27
CA LYS A 20 8.55 -3.97 17.38
C LYS A 20 8.52 -3.19 18.70
N THR A 21 9.54 -2.38 18.97
CA THR A 21 9.52 -1.48 20.13
C THR A 21 8.35 -0.50 20.05
N ILE A 22 8.15 0.14 18.89
CA ILE A 22 7.04 1.08 18.68
C ILE A 22 5.67 0.40 18.86
N GLU A 23 5.50 -0.79 18.28
CA GLU A 23 4.30 -1.63 18.45
C GLU A 23 3.99 -1.90 19.93
N ILE A 24 5.00 -2.32 20.71
CA ILE A 24 4.85 -2.59 22.15
C ILE A 24 4.44 -1.32 22.90
N LEU A 25 5.05 -0.18 22.58
CA LEU A 25 4.75 1.08 23.27
C LEU A 25 3.31 1.56 22.98
N PHE A 26 2.82 1.38 21.75
CA PHE A 26 1.43 1.68 21.41
C PHE A 26 0.44 0.71 22.06
N SER A 27 0.76 -0.59 22.08
CA SER A 27 -0.07 -1.61 22.72
C SER A 27 -0.24 -1.36 24.22
N ASN A 28 0.82 -0.86 24.88
CA ASN A 28 0.81 -0.48 26.29
C ASN A 28 0.27 0.94 26.54
N LYS A 29 -0.23 1.63 25.51
CA LYS A 29 -0.85 2.96 25.63
C LYS A 29 0.08 4.02 26.24
N ILE A 30 1.39 3.85 26.11
CA ILE A 30 2.40 4.74 26.72
C ILE A 30 2.37 6.14 26.09
N PHE A 31 1.91 6.25 24.84
CA PHE A 31 1.84 7.52 24.09
C PHE A 31 0.54 8.32 24.26
N LEU A 32 -0.41 7.87 25.09
CA LEU A 32 -1.73 8.52 25.21
C LEU A 32 -1.70 9.93 25.82
N ASN A 33 -0.61 10.35 26.49
CA ASN A 33 -0.58 11.59 27.27
C ASN A 33 0.24 12.73 26.62
N MET A 34 0.58 12.64 25.33
CA MET A 34 1.47 13.59 24.63
C MET A 34 0.75 14.30 23.46
N GLU A 35 -0.45 14.86 23.69
CA GLU A 35 -1.38 15.32 22.64
C GLU A 35 -0.75 16.17 21.51
N GLU A 36 0.11 17.12 21.82
CA GLU A 36 0.67 18.04 20.80
C GLU A 36 1.75 17.40 19.92
N HIS A 37 2.60 16.55 20.48
CA HIS A 37 3.71 15.92 19.76
C HIS A 37 3.34 14.58 19.11
N THR A 38 2.27 13.93 19.59
CA THR A 38 1.84 12.62 19.10
C THR A 38 1.46 12.65 17.63
N THR A 39 0.77 13.69 17.15
CA THR A 39 0.35 13.76 15.73
C THR A 39 1.54 13.83 14.77
N VAL A 40 2.53 14.69 15.05
CA VAL A 40 3.75 14.82 14.22
C VAL A 40 4.56 13.53 14.24
N PHE A 41 4.68 12.92 15.43
CA PHE A 41 5.39 11.65 15.59
C PHE A 41 4.71 10.50 14.83
N CYS A 42 3.40 10.35 14.97
CA CYS A 42 2.61 9.33 14.27
C CYS A 42 2.64 9.54 12.75
N GLY A 43 2.57 10.78 12.28
CA GLY A 43 2.74 11.11 10.85
C GLY A 43 4.10 10.67 10.32
N GLY A 44 5.18 10.98 11.05
CA GLY A 44 6.53 10.55 10.66
C GLY A 44 6.73 9.02 10.69
N ILE A 45 6.10 8.32 11.65
CA ILE A 45 6.09 6.84 11.66
C ILE A 45 5.34 6.34 10.43
N LEU A 46 4.16 6.90 10.16
CA LEU A 46 3.36 6.52 9.01
C LEU A 46 4.19 6.67 7.72
N ASP A 47 4.86 7.79 7.49
CA ASP A 47 5.75 7.97 6.33
C ASP A 47 6.87 6.93 6.27
N SER A 48 7.46 6.61 7.42
CA SER A 48 8.50 5.57 7.50
C SER A 48 7.94 4.19 7.13
N LEU A 49 6.74 3.83 7.59
CA LEU A 49 6.07 2.57 7.24
C LEU A 49 5.78 2.47 5.74
N ALA A 50 5.44 3.58 5.07
CA ALA A 50 5.22 3.58 3.61
C ALA A 50 6.47 3.12 2.85
N ILE A 51 7.66 3.51 3.34
CA ILE A 51 8.93 3.13 2.75
C ILE A 51 9.29 1.70 3.13
N GLU A 52 9.23 1.38 4.42
CA GLU A 52 9.78 0.15 4.98
C GLU A 52 8.95 -1.10 4.65
N LEU A 53 7.62 -0.96 4.58
CA LEU A 53 6.73 -2.09 4.29
C LEU A 53 6.59 -2.34 2.78
N LYS A 54 6.90 -1.34 1.95
CA LYS A 54 6.81 -1.44 0.50
C LYS A 54 7.74 -2.53 -0.03
N VAL A 55 7.12 -3.59 -0.56
CA VAL A 55 7.77 -4.79 -1.14
C VAL A 55 8.59 -5.59 -0.11
N SER A 56 8.37 -5.36 1.20
CA SER A 56 9.04 -6.14 2.24
C SER A 56 8.65 -7.62 2.15
N LYS A 57 9.63 -8.49 2.39
CA LYS A 57 9.43 -9.94 2.50
C LYS A 57 9.55 -10.44 3.94
N ASP A 58 10.02 -9.57 4.84
CA ASP A 58 10.22 -9.89 6.24
C ASP A 58 8.87 -9.87 6.97
N PHE A 59 8.44 -11.06 7.42
CA PHE A 59 7.18 -11.22 8.14
C PHE A 59 7.16 -10.48 9.48
N SER A 60 8.28 -10.46 10.21
CA SER A 60 8.34 -9.72 11.48
C SER A 60 8.13 -8.22 11.26
N LYS A 61 8.71 -7.66 10.19
CA LYS A 61 8.52 -6.26 9.80
C LYS A 61 7.08 -5.99 9.40
N LEU A 62 6.50 -6.86 8.58
CA LEU A 62 5.13 -6.73 8.09
C LEU A 62 4.11 -6.81 9.23
N TYR A 63 4.27 -7.74 10.16
CA TYR A 63 3.38 -7.86 11.32
C TYR A 63 3.46 -6.64 12.24
N ALA A 64 4.66 -6.19 12.59
CA ALA A 64 4.82 -4.97 13.38
C ALA A 64 4.19 -3.75 12.67
N GLY A 65 4.37 -3.65 11.36
CA GLY A 65 3.74 -2.62 10.54
C GLY A 65 2.21 -2.67 10.56
N ILE A 66 1.61 -3.86 10.38
CA ILE A 66 0.15 -4.04 10.44
C ILE A 66 -0.39 -3.67 11.83
N ALA A 67 0.27 -4.09 12.90
CA ALA A 67 -0.14 -3.77 14.27
C ALA A 67 -0.12 -2.25 14.53
N ILE A 68 0.95 -1.55 14.12
CA ILE A 68 1.06 -0.09 14.25
C ILE A 68 -0.02 0.62 13.43
N LEU A 69 -0.25 0.21 12.17
CA LEU A 69 -1.30 0.78 11.33
C LEU A 69 -2.69 0.53 11.93
N GLY A 70 -2.92 -0.65 12.50
CA GLY A 70 -4.13 -0.99 13.24
C GLY A 70 -4.38 -0.01 14.39
N TYR A 71 -3.36 0.20 15.23
CA TYR A 71 -3.45 1.17 16.32
C TYR A 71 -3.77 2.58 15.83
N PHE A 72 -3.10 3.06 14.77
CA PHE A 72 -3.36 4.38 14.19
C PHE A 72 -4.77 4.52 13.64
N ALA A 73 -5.27 3.51 12.94
CA ALA A 73 -6.62 3.53 12.40
C ALA A 73 -7.68 3.50 13.51
N SER A 74 -7.47 2.73 14.58
CA SER A 74 -8.44 2.60 15.68
C SER A 74 -8.46 3.76 16.66
N THR A 75 -7.32 4.41 16.93
CA THR A 75 -7.16 5.29 18.11
C THR A 75 -7.04 6.76 17.76
N LEU A 76 -6.63 7.10 16.53
CA LEU A 76 -6.47 8.49 16.12
C LEU A 76 -7.75 8.98 15.45
N ASP A 77 -8.08 10.26 15.64
CA ASP A 77 -9.26 10.91 15.06
C ASP A 77 -8.87 12.03 14.07
N ASN A 78 -7.80 11.82 13.31
CA ASN A 78 -7.27 12.76 12.33
C ASN A 78 -6.93 12.03 11.02
N GLN A 79 -6.51 12.75 9.98
CA GLN A 79 -6.13 12.18 8.67
C GLN A 79 -5.24 10.92 8.72
N ILE A 80 -4.40 10.78 9.77
CA ILE A 80 -3.52 9.61 9.94
C ILE A 80 -4.33 8.32 10.06
N ASN A 81 -5.52 8.35 10.67
CA ASN A 81 -6.37 7.16 10.83
C ASN A 81 -6.82 6.60 9.47
N MET A 82 -7.29 7.47 8.58
CA MET A 82 -7.78 7.11 7.26
C MET A 82 -6.63 6.68 6.36
N GLN A 83 -5.47 7.33 6.45
CA GLN A 83 -4.26 6.89 5.75
C GLN A 83 -3.76 5.53 6.25
N ALA A 84 -3.83 5.27 7.56
CA ALA A 84 -3.44 3.99 8.12
C ALA A 84 -4.42 2.89 7.69
N PHE A 85 -5.72 3.16 7.74
CA PHE A 85 -6.78 2.27 7.26
C PHE A 85 -6.61 1.93 5.77
N SER A 86 -6.41 2.94 4.93
CA SER A 86 -6.14 2.76 3.49
C SER A 86 -4.94 1.83 3.23
N ARG A 87 -3.88 1.94 4.03
CA ARG A 87 -2.69 1.08 3.93
C ARG A 87 -2.93 -0.34 4.42
N LEU A 88 -3.76 -0.52 5.46
CA LEU A 88 -4.23 -1.84 5.90
C LEU A 88 -5.01 -2.55 4.78
N LEU A 89 -5.95 -1.86 4.15
CA LEU A 89 -6.66 -2.40 2.99
C LEU A 89 -5.69 -2.77 1.86
N GLY A 90 -4.61 -2.00 1.68
CA GLY A 90 -3.55 -2.29 0.73
C GLY A 90 -2.97 -3.70 0.86
N PHE A 91 -2.84 -4.23 2.09
CA PHE A 91 -2.33 -5.57 2.35
C PHE A 91 -3.25 -6.69 1.90
N PHE A 92 -4.52 -6.44 1.60
CA PHE A 92 -5.43 -7.50 1.10
C PHE A 92 -5.03 -7.99 -0.30
N GLY A 93 -4.23 -7.22 -1.04
CA GLY A 93 -3.62 -7.63 -2.30
C GLY A 93 -2.20 -8.19 -2.15
N HIS A 94 -1.72 -8.46 -0.92
CA HIS A 94 -0.35 -8.90 -0.70
C HIS A 94 -0.13 -10.32 -1.25
N ARG A 95 1.07 -10.60 -1.78
CA ARG A 95 1.42 -11.92 -2.35
C ARG A 95 1.45 -13.09 -1.34
N TYR A 96 1.45 -12.78 -0.05
CA TYR A 96 1.53 -13.78 1.01
C TYR A 96 0.16 -13.92 1.68
N PRO A 97 -0.49 -15.09 1.57
CA PRO A 97 -1.79 -15.37 2.19
C PRO A 97 -1.87 -15.00 3.67
N LYS A 98 -0.84 -15.35 4.44
CA LYS A 98 -0.76 -15.08 5.88
C LYS A 98 -0.78 -13.59 6.21
N ILE A 99 -0.21 -12.74 5.34
CA ILE A 99 -0.21 -11.28 5.52
C ILE A 99 -1.60 -10.71 5.22
N ARG A 100 -2.26 -11.17 4.16
CA ARG A 100 -3.63 -10.77 3.82
C ARG A 100 -4.59 -11.09 4.97
N LYS A 101 -4.52 -12.32 5.48
CA LYS A 101 -5.33 -12.79 6.61
C LYS A 101 -5.12 -11.96 7.88
N THR A 102 -3.86 -11.76 8.30
CA THR A 102 -3.57 -10.94 9.48
C THR A 102 -4.03 -9.49 9.31
N SER A 103 -3.89 -8.93 8.11
CA SER A 103 -4.43 -7.59 7.84
C SER A 103 -5.96 -7.56 7.93
N ALA A 104 -6.65 -8.59 7.43
CA ALA A 104 -8.11 -8.66 7.50
C ALA A 104 -8.61 -8.78 8.95
N GLU A 105 -7.95 -9.61 9.76
CA GLU A 105 -8.20 -9.70 11.20
C GLU A 105 -8.00 -8.33 11.88
N GLN A 106 -6.94 -7.60 11.52
CA GLN A 106 -6.70 -6.26 12.05
C GLN A 106 -7.76 -5.25 11.61
N VAL A 107 -8.14 -5.23 10.33
CA VAL A 107 -9.19 -4.33 9.81
C VAL A 107 -10.54 -4.60 10.48
N TYR A 108 -10.86 -5.87 10.73
CA TYR A 108 -12.07 -6.23 11.48
C TYR A 108 -12.08 -5.58 12.87
N LEU A 109 -10.96 -5.69 13.62
CA LEU A 109 -10.83 -5.05 14.94
C LEU A 109 -10.91 -3.53 14.86
N VAL A 110 -10.28 -2.94 13.84
CA VAL A 110 -10.32 -1.48 13.61
C VAL A 110 -11.76 -1.00 13.41
N LEU A 111 -12.55 -1.67 12.56
CA LEU A 111 -13.94 -1.25 12.31
C LEU A 111 -14.84 -1.42 13.54
N LEU A 112 -14.56 -2.38 14.42
CA LEU A 112 -15.26 -2.51 15.70
C LEU A 112 -14.90 -1.39 16.69
N GLN A 113 -13.69 -0.86 16.63
CA GLN A 113 -13.18 0.16 17.54
C GLN A 113 -13.46 1.58 17.04
N ASN A 114 -13.33 1.80 15.73
CA ASN A 114 -13.50 3.08 15.06
C ASN A 114 -14.35 2.90 13.79
N GLY A 115 -15.67 2.98 13.97
CA GLY A 115 -16.64 2.85 12.88
C GLY A 115 -16.66 4.04 11.92
N ASN A 116 -16.06 5.18 12.29
CA ASN A 116 -16.09 6.42 11.50
C ASN A 116 -15.24 6.36 10.22
N LEU A 117 -14.48 5.28 10.03
CA LEU A 117 -13.63 5.06 8.84
C LEU A 117 -14.43 4.62 7.61
N VAL A 118 -15.69 4.22 7.80
CA VAL A 118 -16.60 3.74 6.76
C VAL A 118 -17.96 4.39 7.01
N ASP A 119 -18.74 4.62 5.96
CA ASP A 119 -20.10 5.14 6.12
C ASP A 119 -20.90 4.25 7.11
N GLU A 120 -21.60 4.87 8.07
CA GLU A 120 -22.31 4.16 9.14
C GLU A 120 -23.33 3.14 8.58
N SER A 121 -23.97 3.46 7.46
CA SER A 121 -24.89 2.56 6.77
C SER A 121 -24.21 1.33 6.14
N LYS A 122 -22.90 1.39 5.91
CA LYS A 122 -22.11 0.36 5.22
C LYS A 122 -21.27 -0.50 6.18
N ILE A 123 -21.11 -0.11 7.44
CA ILE A 123 -20.23 -0.81 8.39
C ILE A 123 -20.55 -2.30 8.58
N LYS A 124 -21.84 -2.66 8.67
CA LYS A 124 -22.26 -4.06 8.80
C LYS A 124 -21.85 -4.90 7.58
N LYS A 125 -21.99 -4.31 6.40
CA LYS A 125 -21.60 -4.94 5.13
C LYS A 125 -20.08 -5.08 5.04
N ALA A 126 -19.32 -4.07 5.47
CA ALA A 126 -17.86 -4.14 5.53
C ALA A 126 -17.39 -5.27 6.44
N LEU A 127 -17.96 -5.39 7.65
CA LEU A 127 -17.66 -6.49 8.58
C LEU A 127 -18.05 -7.86 8.01
N GLU A 128 -19.16 -7.96 7.30
CA GLU A 128 -19.57 -9.17 6.59
C GLU A 128 -18.56 -9.57 5.50
N ILE A 129 -18.12 -8.62 4.67
CA ILE A 129 -17.10 -8.86 3.63
C ILE A 129 -15.81 -9.36 4.28
N ILE A 130 -15.33 -8.68 5.32
CA ILE A 130 -14.07 -9.03 5.99
C ILE A 130 -14.15 -10.42 6.62
N SER A 131 -15.27 -10.78 7.24
CA SER A 131 -15.43 -12.08 7.91
C SER A 131 -15.68 -13.26 6.96
N LYS A 132 -16.42 -13.04 5.86
CA LYS A 132 -16.78 -14.12 4.92
C LYS A 132 -15.73 -14.35 3.82
N THR A 133 -14.90 -13.36 3.52
CA THR A 133 -13.88 -13.47 2.47
C THR A 133 -12.74 -14.38 2.91
N CYS A 134 -12.35 -15.33 2.06
CA CYS A 134 -11.17 -16.18 2.26
C CYS A 134 -9.90 -15.42 1.84
N TRP A 135 -9.36 -14.61 2.76
CA TRP A 135 -8.17 -13.77 2.52
C TRP A 135 -6.87 -14.55 2.31
N ASP A 136 -6.82 -15.81 2.71
CA ASP A 136 -5.72 -16.73 2.44
C ASP A 136 -5.87 -17.52 1.12
N GLY A 137 -6.99 -17.35 0.42
CA GLY A 137 -7.29 -17.98 -0.87
C GLY A 137 -6.79 -17.18 -2.08
N ASP A 138 -7.64 -17.06 -3.10
CA ASP A 138 -7.32 -16.40 -4.35
C ASP A 138 -7.02 -14.90 -4.18
N THR A 139 -5.98 -14.43 -4.88
CA THR A 139 -5.50 -13.06 -4.73
C THR A 139 -6.40 -12.07 -5.50
N GLU A 140 -6.95 -12.47 -6.64
CA GLU A 140 -7.82 -11.60 -7.44
C GLU A 140 -9.20 -11.43 -6.79
N ALA A 141 -9.76 -12.50 -6.21
CA ALA A 141 -10.94 -12.42 -5.37
C ALA A 141 -10.74 -11.45 -4.19
N SER A 142 -9.59 -11.53 -3.51
CA SER A 142 -9.23 -10.60 -2.42
C SER A 142 -9.11 -9.15 -2.91
N ARG A 143 -8.61 -8.93 -4.14
CA ARG A 143 -8.51 -7.59 -4.75
C ARG A 143 -9.87 -6.98 -5.03
N LEU A 144 -10.84 -7.75 -5.52
CA LEU A 144 -12.20 -7.27 -5.77
C LEU A 144 -12.88 -6.82 -4.48
N GLN A 145 -12.83 -7.65 -3.44
CA GLN A 145 -13.39 -7.31 -2.12
C GLN A 145 -12.71 -6.07 -1.51
N ARG A 146 -11.41 -5.92 -1.73
CA ARG A 146 -10.67 -4.73 -1.32
C ARG A 146 -11.16 -3.46 -2.01
N LEU A 147 -11.47 -3.50 -3.31
CA LEU A 147 -12.01 -2.35 -4.04
C LEU A 147 -13.35 -1.90 -3.46
N GLU A 148 -14.22 -2.86 -3.13
CA GLU A 148 -15.49 -2.56 -2.49
C GLU A 148 -15.28 -1.87 -1.14
N LEU A 149 -14.34 -2.35 -0.32
CA LEU A 149 -14.03 -1.72 0.97
C LEU A 149 -13.43 -0.32 0.84
N TYR A 150 -12.65 -0.04 -0.22
CA TYR A 150 -12.18 1.32 -0.51
C TYR A 150 -13.34 2.26 -0.84
N ASP A 151 -14.31 1.82 -1.65
CA ASP A 151 -15.52 2.58 -1.96
C ASP A 151 -16.36 2.86 -0.70
N MET A 152 -16.50 1.87 0.19
CA MET A 152 -17.22 2.07 1.46
C MET A 152 -16.55 3.08 2.38
N ALA A 153 -15.22 3.23 2.28
CA ALA A 153 -14.43 4.17 3.07
C ALA A 153 -14.30 5.56 2.42
N GLY A 154 -14.91 5.78 1.25
CA GLY A 154 -14.77 7.04 0.50
C GLY A 154 -13.34 7.28 -0.01
N LEU A 155 -12.55 6.21 -0.13
CA LEU A 155 -11.17 6.27 -0.61
C LEU A 155 -11.17 6.06 -2.13
N GLU A 156 -10.97 7.13 -2.90
CA GLU A 156 -10.80 7.01 -4.35
C GLU A 156 -9.65 6.05 -4.66
N THR A 157 -9.96 4.97 -5.37
CA THR A 157 -8.96 4.00 -5.75
C THR A 157 -8.17 4.58 -6.92
N GLU A 158 -7.00 5.17 -6.67
CA GLU A 158 -6.02 5.37 -7.73
C GLU A 158 -5.50 4.00 -8.21
N LEU A 159 -6.26 3.37 -9.10
CA LEU A 159 -5.79 2.29 -9.95
C LEU A 159 -4.72 2.85 -10.89
N HIS A 160 -3.46 2.91 -10.43
CA HIS A 160 -2.31 2.96 -11.34
C HIS A 160 -2.09 1.56 -11.92
N THR A 161 -2.97 1.14 -12.81
CA THR A 161 -2.65 0.12 -13.81
C THR A 161 -1.76 0.77 -14.86
N GLY A 162 -0.53 0.28 -14.98
CA GLY A 162 0.39 0.73 -16.02
C GLY A 162 -0.20 0.50 -17.42
N THR A 163 -0.20 1.55 -18.23
CA THR A 163 -0.12 1.46 -19.69
C THR A 163 0.63 2.69 -20.19
N SER A 164 1.77 2.45 -20.83
CA SER A 164 2.55 3.45 -21.54
C SER A 164 1.77 4.06 -22.71
N SER A 165 2.20 5.28 -23.08
CA SER A 165 2.00 5.96 -24.38
C SER A 165 0.65 6.71 -24.49
N VAL A 166 0.50 7.95 -24.98
CA VAL A 166 1.29 9.00 -25.67
C VAL A 166 0.59 10.32 -25.27
N VAL A 167 1.22 11.49 -25.09
CA VAL A 167 1.34 12.56 -26.09
C VAL A 167 1.98 13.76 -25.41
N SER A 168 3.19 14.14 -25.83
CA SER A 168 3.65 15.53 -25.78
C SER A 168 4.21 15.89 -27.15
N LYS A 169 3.47 16.74 -27.87
CA LYS A 169 3.85 17.33 -29.16
C LYS A 169 4.73 18.56 -28.96
N LYS A 170 5.88 18.57 -29.63
CA LYS A 170 6.55 19.65 -30.40
C LYS A 170 8.02 19.20 -30.51
N ILE A 171 8.66 19.21 -31.67
CA ILE A 171 9.02 20.39 -32.46
C ILE A 171 9.13 20.02 -33.95
N THR A 172 8.63 20.93 -34.78
CA THR A 172 8.76 21.02 -36.23
C THR A 172 10.22 21.24 -36.67
N GLN A 173 10.73 20.46 -37.61
CA GLN A 173 11.64 20.95 -38.66
C GLN A 173 11.66 19.98 -39.85
N ALA A 174 11.70 20.55 -41.06
CA ALA A 174 11.42 19.90 -42.32
C ALA A 174 12.68 19.59 -43.15
N LYS A 175 12.65 18.42 -43.81
CA LYS A 175 13.32 17.98 -45.07
C LYS A 175 14.86 17.86 -45.12
N PRO A 176 15.44 17.06 -46.05
CA PRO A 176 14.82 16.17 -47.06
C PRO A 176 15.33 14.71 -47.07
N ALA A 177 14.61 13.88 -47.83
CA ALA A 177 14.85 12.46 -48.09
C ALA A 177 16.06 12.21 -49.00
N VAL A 178 16.90 11.22 -48.67
CA VAL A 178 17.74 10.46 -49.62
C VAL A 178 18.11 9.07 -49.03
N ALA A 179 17.96 8.05 -49.87
CA ALA A 179 18.57 6.71 -49.90
C ALA A 179 18.36 5.72 -48.72
N ASP A 180 17.45 4.77 -48.96
CA ASP A 180 17.51 3.42 -48.39
C ASP A 180 18.61 2.63 -49.10
N GLU A 181 19.78 2.50 -48.46
CA GLU A 181 20.94 1.77 -48.97
C GLU A 181 20.75 0.23 -48.98
N ASN A 182 19.62 -0.29 -48.45
CA ASN A 182 19.34 -1.72 -48.39
C ASN A 182 18.43 -2.24 -49.51
N ALA A 183 17.98 -1.39 -50.43
CA ALA A 183 17.08 -1.78 -51.52
C ALA A 183 17.75 -2.65 -52.62
N SER A 184 19.09 -2.75 -52.66
CA SER A 184 19.83 -3.56 -53.65
C SER A 184 20.12 -5.00 -53.24
N PHE A 185 19.85 -5.41 -52.00
CA PHE A 185 20.13 -6.78 -51.56
C PHE A 185 18.98 -7.78 -51.79
N SER A 186 17.75 -7.30 -51.98
CA SER A 186 16.57 -8.17 -52.16
C SER A 186 16.49 -8.81 -53.55
N SER A 187 17.16 -8.26 -54.56
CA SER A 187 17.09 -8.74 -55.95
C SER A 187 18.12 -9.82 -56.32
N LEU A 188 18.94 -10.29 -55.37
CA LEU A 188 19.98 -11.32 -55.62
C LEU A 188 19.72 -12.66 -54.92
N VAL A 189 18.62 -12.81 -54.17
CA VAL A 189 18.29 -14.06 -53.45
C VAL A 189 17.15 -14.85 -54.12
N GLU A 190 16.49 -14.30 -55.14
CA GLU A 190 15.37 -14.96 -55.86
C GLU A 190 15.75 -15.58 -57.21
N SER A 191 17.03 -15.68 -57.56
CA SER A 191 17.46 -16.25 -58.87
C SER A 191 18.48 -17.39 -58.77
N SER A 192 18.56 -18.09 -57.63
CA SER A 192 19.35 -19.32 -57.51
C SER A 192 18.76 -20.23 -56.44
N GLY A 193 17.78 -21.05 -56.85
CA GLY A 193 17.17 -22.09 -56.02
C GLY A 193 15.83 -22.54 -56.57
#